data_AF-A0A935VKX5-F1
#
_entry.id   AF-A0A935VKX5-F1
#
_cell.length_a   1.000
_cell.length_b   1.000
_cell.length_c   1.000
_cell.angle_alpha   90.00
_cell.angle_beta   90.00
_cell.angle_gamma   90.00
#
_symmetry.space_group_name_H-M   'P 1'
#
loop_
_entity.id
_entity.type
_entity.pdbx_description
1 polymer ?
#
loop_
_entity_poly.entity_id
_entity_poly.type
_entity_poly.pdbx_seq_one_letter_code
_entity_poly.pdbx_strand_id
1 'polypeptide(L)' 'MVCKGGGRSLRAAGFLVNHDYANVVNMQNGIVGWVQSGFPFKGDKSSVISNSCDCSKPGCC' A
#
# COMPACT_ATOMS: atom_id res chain seq x y z
N MET A 1 -8.91 3.82 -0.13
CA MET A 1 -7.63 4.49 0.20
C MET A 1 -6.47 3.53 -0.06
N VAL A 2 -5.37 4.04 -0.60
CA VAL A 2 -4.21 3.23 -1.03
C VAL A 2 -2.91 3.97 -0.72
N CYS A 3 -1.89 3.23 -0.25
CA CYS A 3 -0.50 3.69 -0.20
C CYS A 3 0.43 2.58 -0.74
N LYS A 4 1.76 2.71 -0.58
CA LYS A 4 2.73 1.68 -1.05
C LYS A 4 2.35 0.25 -0.60
N GLY A 5 2.22 0.02 0.71
CA GLY A 5 2.00 -1.32 1.29
C GLY A 5 0.76 -1.48 2.18
N GLY A 6 -0.10 -0.46 2.29
CA GLY A 6 -1.38 -0.55 3.02
C GLY A 6 -1.41 0.04 4.44
N GLY A 7 -0.26 0.18 5.13
CA GLY A 7 -0.24 0.63 6.54
C GLY A 7 -0.61 2.11 6.76
N ARG A 8 -0.11 3.02 5.92
CA ARG A 8 -0.45 4.45 6.01
C ARG A 8 -1.90 4.71 5.63
N SER A 9 -2.36 4.03 4.59
CA SER A 9 -3.75 4.12 4.12
C SER A 9 -4.73 3.50 5.10
N LEU A 10 -4.33 2.54 5.93
CA LEU A 10 -5.15 2.06 7.05
C LEU A 10 -5.42 3.16 8.07
N ARG A 11 -4.38 3.88 8.51
CA ARG A 11 -4.51 4.96 9.50
C ARG A 11 -5.41 6.07 8.98
N ALA A 12 -5.18 6.50 7.74
CA ALA A 12 -5.99 7.56 7.14
C ALA A 12 -7.41 7.08 6.79
N ALA A 13 -7.62 5.80 6.47
CA ALA A 13 -8.97 5.23 6.36
C ALA A 13 -9.69 5.24 7.72
N GLY A 14 -9.01 4.83 8.80
CA GLY A 14 -9.56 4.89 10.15
C GLY A 14 -9.92 6.32 10.59
N PHE A 15 -9.10 7.30 10.23
CA PHE A 15 -9.44 8.70 10.42
C PHE A 15 -10.76 9.07 9.72
N LEU A 16 -10.93 8.72 8.44
CA LEU A 16 -12.16 9.01 7.72
C LEU A 16 -13.38 8.29 8.31
N VAL A 17 -13.25 7.02 8.71
CA VAL A 17 -14.34 6.28 9.38
C VAL A 17 -14.77 6.98 10.68
N ASN A 18 -13.81 7.49 11.46
CA ASN A 18 -14.09 8.25 12.70
C ASN A 18 -14.72 9.63 12.44
N HIS A 19 -14.76 10.08 11.19
CA HIS A 19 -15.35 11.34 10.74
C HIS A 19 -16.59 11.09 9.86
N ASP A 20 -17.31 9.99 10.11
CA ASP A 20 -18.62 9.65 9.49
C ASP A 20 -18.59 9.39 7.98
N TYR A 21 -17.42 9.10 7.40
CA TYR A 21 -17.36 8.62 6.03
C TYR A 21 -17.75 7.14 5.97
N ALA A 22 -18.90 6.84 5.36
CA ALA A 22 -19.47 5.49 5.35
C ALA A 22 -18.81 4.50 4.36
N ASN A 23 -18.18 4.99 3.30
CA ASN A 23 -17.70 4.15 2.18
C ASN A 23 -16.17 4.17 2.05
N VAL A 24 -15.48 3.90 3.16
CA VAL A 24 -14.02 3.94 3.22
C VAL A 24 -13.46 2.53 3.28
N VAL A 25 -12.70 2.16 2.26
CA VAL A 25 -11.98 0.87 2.21
C VAL A 25 -10.47 1.12 2.17
N ASN A 26 -9.69 0.29 2.84
CA ASN A 26 -8.23 0.24 2.69
C ASN A 26 -7.84 -0.93 1.79
N MET A 27 -6.97 -0.69 0.81
CA MET A 27 -6.48 -1.75 -0.06
C MET A 27 -5.38 -2.55 0.64
N GLN A 28 -5.65 -3.84 0.88
CA GLN A 28 -4.68 -4.78 1.42
C GLN A 28 -3.44 -4.84 0.53
N ASN A 29 -2.24 -4.85 1.13
CA ASN A 29 -0.94 -4.83 0.46
C ASN A 29 -0.66 -3.59 -0.40
N GLY A 30 -1.55 -2.59 -0.39
CA GLY A 30 -1.40 -1.34 -1.12
C GLY A 30 -1.21 -1.51 -2.63
N ILE A 31 -0.62 -0.50 -3.27
CA ILE A 31 -0.35 -0.50 -4.71
C ILE A 31 0.69 -1.56 -5.10
N VAL A 32 1.56 -1.99 -4.17
CA VAL A 32 2.49 -3.11 -4.42
C VAL A 32 1.71 -4.39 -4.72
N GLY A 33 0.74 -4.75 -3.88
CA GLY A 33 -0.10 -5.92 -4.10
C GLY A 33 -0.90 -5.84 -5.41
N TRP A 34 -1.39 -4.64 -5.74
CA TRP A 34 -2.09 -4.39 -7.00
C TRP A 34 -1.21 -4.67 -8.22
N VAL A 35 0.01 -4.13 -8.23
CA VAL A 35 0.97 -4.32 -9.34
C VAL A 35 1.45 -5.77 -9.40
N GLN A 36 1.72 -6.41 -8.27
CA GLN A 36 2.10 -7.83 -8.21
C GLN A 36 1.00 -8.77 -8.72
N SER A 37 -0.28 -8.39 -8.55
CA SER A 37 -1.42 -9.12 -9.07
C SER A 37 -1.62 -8.95 -10.59
N GLY A 38 -0.78 -8.15 -11.26
CA GLY A 38 -0.83 -7.96 -12.71
C GLY A 38 -1.91 -6.99 -13.20
N PHE A 39 -2.55 -6.24 -12.30
CA PHE A 39 -3.60 -5.30 -12.68
C PHE A 39 -3.05 -4.08 -13.45
N PRO A 40 -3.91 -3.39 -14.23
CA PRO A 40 -3.53 -2.17 -14.92
C PRO A 40 -2.94 -1.12 -13.97
N PHE A 41 -1.82 -0.54 -14.36
CA PHE A 41 -1.07 0.44 -13.57
C PHE A 41 -0.43 1.46 -14.50
N LYS A 42 -0.39 2.72 -14.06
CA LYS A 42 0.25 3.83 -14.78
C LYS A 42 1.47 4.30 -13.99
N GLY A 43 2.63 4.35 -14.67
CA GLY A 43 3.90 4.77 -14.09
C GLY A 43 4.94 3.65 -14.15
N ASP A 44 6.10 3.89 -13.54
CA ASP A 44 7.17 2.90 -13.49
C ASP A 44 6.92 1.86 -12.39
N LYS A 45 6.72 0.60 -12.80
CA LYS A 45 6.54 -0.54 -11.89
C LYS A 45 7.78 -0.75 -11.02
N SER A 46 8.98 -0.47 -11.52
CA SER A 46 10.22 -0.70 -10.79
C SER A 46 10.31 0.17 -9.54
N SER A 47 9.83 1.42 -9.61
CA SER A 47 9.77 2.33 -8.47
C SER A 47 8.86 1.83 -7.33
N VAL A 48 7.82 1.06 -7.65
CA VAL A 48 6.85 0.52 -6.70
C VAL A 48 7.32 -0.82 -6.13
N ILE A 49 7.82 -1.69 -7.01
CA ILE A 49 8.28 -3.05 -6.69
C ILE A 49 9.71 -3.05 -6.12
N SER A 50 10.45 -1.93 -6.18
CA SER A 50 11.80 -1.85 -5.65
C SER A 50 11.83 -2.28 -4.17
N ASN A 51 12.33 -3.50 -3.99
CA ASN A 51 12.54 -4.16 -2.72
C ASN A 51 13.70 -3.45 -2.02
N SER A 52 13.38 -2.49 -1.17
CA SER A 52 14.34 -1.94 -0.21
C SER A 52 13.99 -2.38 1.21
N CYS A 53 13.78 -3.68 1.38
CA CYS A 53 13.92 -4.42 2.63
C CYS A 53 13.53 -5.88 2.38
N ASP A 54 14.51 -6.77 2.24
CA ASP A 54 14.32 -8.21 2.47
C ASP A 54 15.02 -8.56 3.78
N CYS A 55 14.48 -9.54 4.53
CA CYS A 55 15.05 -9.99 5.80
C CYS A 55 16.47 -10.60 5.64
N SER A 56 16.94 -10.78 4.40
CA SER A 56 18.31 -11.14 4.06
C SER A 56 19.30 -9.95 4.15
N LYS A 57 18.81 -8.71 4.30
CA LYS A 57 19.64 -7.51 4.51
C LYS A 57 19.56 -7.05 5.98
N PRO A 58 20.70 -6.97 6.69
CA PRO A 58 20.71 -6.50 8.06
C PRO A 58 20.23 -5.03 8.14
N GLY A 59 19.31 -4.74 9.07
CA GLY A 59 18.76 -3.40 9.31
C GLY A 59 17.42 -3.08 8.63
N CYS A 60 16.76 -4.09 8.05
CA CYS A 60 15.48 -3.94 7.35
C CYS A 60 14.31 -4.72 7.98
N CYS A 61 14.47 -5.17 9.24
CA CYS A 61 13.44 -5.79 10.08
C CYS A 61 13.08 -4.83 11.22
#